data_AF-A0A557SWI1-F1
#
_entry.id   AF-A0A557SWI1-F1
#
_cell.length_a   1.000
_cell.length_b   1.000
_cell.length_c   1.000
_cell.angle_alpha   90.00
_cell.angle_beta   90.00
_cell.angle_gamma   90.00
#
_symmetry.space_group_name_H-M   'P 1'
#
loop_
_entity.id
_entity.type
_entity.pdbx_description
1 polymer ?
#
loop_
_entity_poly.entity_id
_entity_poly.type
_entity_poly.pdbx_seq_one_letter_code
_entity_poly.pdbx_strand_id
1 'polypeptide(L)'
;MFMIFDATLPLLFVYAGMFLELNVVEGIETIILAITGIFSLLLLGLSISAYRKTGLKKILFAATAFALFGVQLLVESLEENFDYLDTDIMSVIMTSMTMGILILFFLAIIKKNN
;
A
#
# COMPACT_ATOMS: atom_id res chain seq x y z
N MET A 1 -39.26 34.63 -4.94
CA MET A 1 -38.98 33.56 -3.96
C MET A 1 -39.07 32.15 -4.55
N PHE A 2 -39.11 31.96 -5.88
CA PHE A 2 -39.13 30.63 -6.53
C PHE A 2 -37.81 30.26 -7.26
N MET A 3 -36.95 31.23 -7.60
CA MET A 3 -35.71 30.97 -8.34
C MET A 3 -34.57 30.36 -7.51
N ILE A 4 -34.64 30.40 -6.17
CA ILE A 4 -33.60 29.85 -5.30
C ILE A 4 -33.70 28.31 -5.25
N PHE A 5 -34.91 27.75 -5.36
CA PHE A 5 -35.16 26.32 -5.21
C PHE A 5 -34.76 25.49 -6.46
N ASP A 6 -34.75 26.12 -7.64
CA ASP A 6 -34.48 25.48 -8.94
C ASP A 6 -32.98 25.15 -9.13
N ALA A 7 -32.08 26.00 -8.64
CA ALA A 7 -30.64 25.76 -8.71
C ALA A 7 -30.11 24.89 -7.55
N THR A 8 -30.78 24.86 -6.40
CA THR A 8 -30.32 24.11 -5.22
C THR A 8 -30.51 22.59 -5.34
N LEU A 9 -31.56 22.15 -6.03
CA LEU A 9 -31.85 20.72 -6.27
C LEU A 9 -30.78 20.03 -7.14
N PRO A 10 -30.39 20.55 -8.31
CA PRO A 10 -29.33 19.94 -9.11
C PRO A 10 -27.97 20.02 -8.40
N LEU A 11 -27.68 21.10 -7.65
CA LEU A 11 -26.46 21.19 -6.85
C LEU A 11 -26.40 20.14 -5.73
N LEU A 12 -27.51 19.86 -5.06
CA LEU A 12 -27.59 18.78 -4.07
C LEU A 12 -27.37 17.40 -4.69
N PHE A 13 -27.88 17.17 -5.91
CA PHE A 13 -27.72 15.89 -6.60
C PHE A 13 -26.26 15.66 -7.03
N VAL A 14 -25.59 16.71 -7.52
CA VAL A 14 -24.14 16.69 -7.83
C VAL A 14 -23.32 16.43 -6.56
N TYR A 15 -23.64 17.12 -5.46
CA TYR A 15 -22.95 16.92 -4.19
C TYR A 15 -23.12 15.49 -3.65
N ALA A 16 -24.34 14.94 -3.72
CA ALA A 16 -24.62 13.57 -3.29
C ALA A 16 -23.88 12.53 -4.18
N GLY A 17 -23.79 12.78 -5.49
CA GLY A 17 -23.01 11.96 -6.42
C GLY A 17 -21.51 11.96 -6.09
N MET A 18 -20.92 13.14 -5.93
CA MET A 18 -19.51 13.27 -5.54
C MET A 18 -19.23 12.62 -4.18
N PHE A 19 -20.12 12.80 -3.21
CA PHE A 19 -19.97 12.20 -1.88
C PHE A 19 -20.03 10.66 -1.91
N LEU A 20 -20.92 10.09 -2.73
CA LEU A 20 -20.98 8.64 -2.94
C LEU A 20 -19.71 8.10 -3.60
N GLU A 21 -19.20 8.82 -4.61
CA GLU A 21 -17.99 8.42 -5.34
C GLU A 21 -16.76 8.46 -4.44
N LEU A 22 -16.57 9.52 -3.65
CA LEU A 22 -15.48 9.63 -2.67
C LEU A 22 -15.54 8.51 -1.62
N ASN A 23 -16.73 8.24 -1.06
CA ASN A 23 -16.87 7.22 0.00
C ASN A 23 -16.59 5.80 -0.52
N VAL A 24 -16.97 5.50 -1.77
CA VAL A 24 -16.69 4.20 -2.39
C VAL A 24 -15.20 4.05 -2.69
N VAL A 25 -14.53 5.11 -3.17
CA VAL A 25 -13.09 5.08 -3.47
C VAL A 25 -12.27 4.89 -2.21
N GLU A 26 -12.50 5.70 -1.17
CA GLU A 26 -11.83 5.58 0.13
C GLU A 26 -12.01 4.17 0.74
N GLY A 27 -13.23 3.61 0.64
CA GLY A 27 -13.53 2.27 1.12
C GLY A 27 -12.78 1.17 0.37
N ILE A 28 -12.62 1.30 -0.95
CA ILE A 28 -11.87 0.32 -1.76
C ILE A 28 -10.37 0.40 -1.46
N GLU A 29 -9.82 1.61 -1.36
CA GLU A 29 -8.40 1.84 -1.05
C GLU A 29 -8.01 1.19 0.28
N THR A 30 -8.80 1.47 1.32
CA THR A 30 -8.61 0.86 2.65
C THR A 30 -8.63 -0.67 2.60
N ILE A 31 -9.55 -1.26 1.83
CA ILE A 31 -9.66 -2.73 1.69
C ILE A 31 -8.43 -3.29 0.97
N ILE A 32 -7.97 -2.64 -0.10
CA ILE A 32 -6.79 -3.06 -0.86
C ILE A 32 -5.55 -3.01 0.01
N LEU A 33 -5.35 -1.93 0.77
CA LEU A 33 -4.25 -1.80 1.72
C LEU A 33 -4.30 -2.89 2.79
N ALA A 34 -5.46 -3.13 3.39
CA ALA A 34 -5.62 -4.18 4.40
C ALA A 34 -5.28 -5.58 3.85
N ILE A 35 -5.81 -5.93 2.67
CA ILE A 35 -5.52 -7.22 2.01
C ILE A 35 -4.04 -7.32 1.69
N THR A 36 -3.45 -6.28 1.10
CA THR A 36 -2.02 -6.26 0.74
C THR A 36 -1.14 -6.44 1.98
N GLY A 37 -1.52 -5.86 3.12
CA GLY A 37 -0.81 -6.00 4.39
C GLY A 37 -0.85 -7.40 4.94
N ILE A 38 -2.03 -8.02 4.90
CA ILE A 38 -2.21 -9.42 5.29
C ILE A 38 -1.34 -10.32 4.39
N PHE A 39 -1.37 -10.12 3.07
CA PHE A 39 -0.57 -10.89 2.12
C PHE A 39 0.93 -10.67 2.31
N SER A 40 1.37 -9.44 2.57
CA SER A 40 2.77 -9.12 2.87
C SER A 40 3.29 -9.89 4.09
N LEU A 41 2.54 -9.86 5.20
CA LEU A 41 2.89 -10.60 6.42
C LEU A 41 2.86 -12.12 6.21
N LEU A 42 1.90 -12.61 5.45
CA LEU A 42 1.81 -14.03 5.09
C LEU A 42 3.04 -14.46 4.27
N LEU A 43 3.44 -13.68 3.26
CA LEU A 43 4.60 -13.94 2.42
C LEU A 43 5.91 -13.82 3.20
N LEU A 44 6.02 -12.86 4.12
CA LEU A 44 7.12 -12.75 5.07
C LEU A 44 7.24 -14.04 5.90
N GLY A 45 6.14 -14.49 6.50
CA GLY A 45 6.09 -15.71 7.31
C GLY A 45 6.45 -16.95 6.51
N LEU A 46 5.94 -17.08 5.28
CA LEU A 46 6.31 -18.15 4.36
C LEU A 46 7.78 -18.09 3.98
N SER A 47 8.32 -16.90 3.71
CA SER A 47 9.73 -16.71 3.38
C SER A 47 10.63 -17.13 4.56
N ILE A 48 10.31 -16.71 5.78
CA ILE A 48 11.03 -17.14 6.99
C ILE A 48 10.93 -18.66 7.20
N SER A 49 9.75 -19.24 7.01
CA SER A 49 9.52 -20.70 7.11
C SER A 49 10.34 -21.47 6.07
N ALA A 50 10.36 -21.00 4.83
CA ALA A 50 11.14 -21.59 3.75
C ALA A 50 12.64 -21.45 3.98
N TYR A 51 13.10 -20.34 4.57
CA TYR A 51 14.51 -20.16 4.97
C TYR A 51 14.92 -21.20 6.01
N ARG A 52 14.09 -21.42 7.04
CA ARG A 52 14.36 -22.45 8.05
C ARG A 52 14.41 -23.86 7.47
N LYS A 53 13.56 -24.18 6.47
CA LYS A 53 13.49 -25.52 5.87
C LYS A 53 14.56 -25.81 4.84
N THR A 54 15.01 -24.80 4.09
CA THR A 54 15.90 -25.02 2.92
C THR A 54 17.31 -24.47 3.11
N GLY A 55 17.55 -23.57 4.09
CA GLY A 55 18.85 -22.95 4.32
C GLY A 55 19.36 -22.05 3.18
N LEU A 56 18.52 -21.77 2.19
CA LEU A 56 18.92 -21.03 0.99
C LEU A 56 19.04 -19.54 1.30
N LYS A 57 20.25 -18.99 1.13
CA LYS A 57 20.50 -17.55 1.31
C LYS A 57 19.64 -16.66 0.40
N LYS A 58 19.11 -17.21 -0.70
CA LYS A 58 18.17 -16.52 -1.61
C LYS A 58 16.89 -16.08 -0.92
N ILE A 59 16.39 -16.93 -0.03
CA ILE A 59 15.12 -16.70 0.66
C ILE A 59 15.26 -15.58 1.70
N LEU A 60 16.47 -15.38 2.23
CA LEU A 60 16.76 -14.23 3.10
C LEU A 60 16.49 -12.90 2.37
N PHE A 61 16.89 -12.76 1.09
CA PHE A 61 16.62 -11.54 0.31
C PHE A 61 15.13 -11.32 0.08
N ALA A 62 14.38 -12.39 -0.23
CA ALA A 62 12.93 -12.32 -0.37
C ALA A 62 12.26 -11.96 0.96
N ALA A 63 12.70 -12.54 2.09
CA ALA A 63 12.21 -12.18 3.42
C ALA A 63 12.47 -10.71 3.74
N THR A 64 13.67 -10.20 3.44
CA THR A 64 13.99 -8.78 3.62
C THR A 64 13.13 -7.89 2.71
N ALA A 65 12.87 -8.28 1.47
CA ALA A 65 11.99 -7.56 0.55
C ALA A 65 10.55 -7.48 1.10
N PHE A 66 9.98 -8.62 1.52
CA PHE A 66 8.65 -8.65 2.13
C PHE A 66 8.59 -7.88 3.45
N ALA A 67 9.67 -7.88 4.24
CA ALA A 67 9.74 -7.06 5.46
C ALA A 67 9.71 -5.57 5.12
N LEU A 68 10.53 -5.13 4.16
CA LEU A 68 10.59 -3.74 3.73
C LEU A 68 9.25 -3.30 3.13
N PHE A 69 8.59 -4.18 2.37
CA PHE A 69 7.26 -3.96 1.82
C PHE A 69 6.20 -3.84 2.92
N GLY A 70 6.26 -4.68 3.96
CA GLY A 70 5.39 -4.55 5.13
C GLY A 70 5.58 -3.22 5.85
N VAL A 71 6.83 -2.76 6.01
CA VAL A 71 7.11 -1.43 6.60
C VAL A 71 6.57 -0.31 5.71
N GLN A 72 6.76 -0.40 4.39
CA GLN A 72 6.20 0.57 3.43
C GLN A 72 4.69 0.67 3.62
N LEU A 73 3.98 -0.46 3.65
CA LEU A 73 2.53 -0.45 3.79
C LEU A 73 2.03 0.11 5.14
N LEU A 74 2.81 -0.09 6.21
CA LEU A 74 2.51 0.53 7.50
C LEU A 74 2.66 2.06 7.43
N VAL A 75 3.66 2.56 6.72
CA VAL A 75 3.85 4.00 6.50
C VAL A 75 2.72 4.57 5.65
N GLU A 76 2.34 3.88 4.57
CA GLU A 76 1.22 4.27 3.70
C GLU A 76 -0.11 4.34 4.47
N SER A 77 -0.38 3.33 5.32
CA SER A 77 -1.53 3.36 6.21
C SER A 77 -1.47 4.51 7.23
N LEU A 78 -0.29 4.90 7.70
CA LEU A 78 -0.15 6.06 8.58
C LEU A 78 -0.36 7.38 7.81
N GLU A 79 0.08 7.47 6.57
CA GLU A 79 -0.09 8.64 5.71
C GLU A 79 -1.58 8.93 5.46
N GLU A 80 -2.38 7.90 5.18
CA GLU A 80 -3.86 8.04 5.07
C GLU A 80 -4.54 8.53 6.36
N ASN A 81 -3.98 8.20 7.53
CA ASN A 81 -4.57 8.57 8.82
C ASN A 81 -4.03 9.89 9.38
N PHE A 82 -2.91 10.38 8.86
CA PHE A 82 -2.20 11.56 9.37
C PHE A 82 -1.74 12.46 8.21
N ASP A 83 -2.53 13.48 7.85
CA ASP A 83 -2.21 14.49 6.82
C ASP A 83 -0.82 15.15 6.97
N TYR A 84 -0.23 15.17 8.17
CA TYR A 84 1.11 15.73 8.39
C TYR A 84 2.23 14.87 7.78
N LEU A 85 1.95 13.60 7.49
CA LEU A 85 2.91 12.68 6.87
C LEU A 85 2.87 12.73 5.34
N ASP A 86 1.78 13.26 4.76
CA ASP A 86 1.63 13.49 3.32
C ASP A 86 2.51 14.67 2.89
N THR A 87 3.77 14.35 2.58
CA THR A 87 4.78 15.32 2.17
C THR A 87 5.49 14.81 0.92
N ASP A 88 5.93 15.73 0.06
CA ASP A 88 6.73 15.40 -1.12
C ASP A 88 7.95 14.52 -0.78
N ILE A 89 8.52 14.73 0.41
CA ILE A 89 9.65 13.95 0.92
C ILE A 89 9.24 12.51 1.21
N MET A 90 8.07 12.29 1.84
CA MET A 90 7.53 10.95 2.10
C MET A 90 7.28 10.20 0.79
N SER A 91 6.66 10.85 -0.20
CA SER A 91 6.42 10.27 -1.53
C SER A 91 7.72 9.77 -2.21
N VAL A 92 8.80 10.55 -2.11
CA VAL A 92 10.13 10.16 -2.62
C VAL A 92 10.70 8.96 -1.84
N ILE A 93 10.55 8.94 -0.51
CA ILE A 93 10.99 7.82 0.34
C ILE A 93 10.23 6.55 -0.04
N MET A 94 8.90 6.61 -0.17
CA MET A 94 8.04 5.49 -0.54
C MET A 94 8.38 4.93 -1.93
N THR A 95 8.63 5.82 -2.89
CA THR A 95 9.10 5.44 -4.23
C THR A 95 10.47 4.76 -4.17
N SER A 96 11.39 5.27 -3.35
CA SER A 96 12.71 4.67 -3.13
C SER A 96 12.63 3.30 -2.44
N MET A 97 11.70 3.11 -1.50
CA MET A 97 11.45 1.81 -0.86
C MET A 97 10.97 0.78 -1.87
N THR A 98 10.03 1.17 -2.74
CA THR A 98 9.54 0.34 -3.85
C THR A 98 10.70 -0.12 -4.74
N MET A 99 11.59 0.81 -5.13
CA MET A 99 12.78 0.48 -5.89
C MET A 99 13.71 -0.51 -5.14
N GLY A 100 13.95 -0.27 -3.85
CA GLY A 100 14.73 -1.16 -3.00
C GLY A 100 14.15 -2.57 -2.90
N ILE A 101 12.82 -2.69 -2.77
CA ILE A 101 12.09 -3.96 -2.75
C ILE A 101 12.28 -4.72 -4.06
N LEU A 102 12.13 -4.04 -5.20
CA LEU A 102 12.34 -4.65 -6.51
C LEU A 102 13.77 -5.15 -6.69
N ILE A 103 14.77 -4.38 -6.26
CA ILE A 103 16.17 -4.79 -6.27
C ILE A 103 16.38 -6.03 -5.41
N LEU A 104 15.81 -6.06 -4.19
CA LEU A 104 15.91 -7.22 -3.30
C LEU A 104 15.23 -8.46 -3.88
N PHE A 105 14.06 -8.32 -4.51
CA PHE A 105 13.41 -9.43 -5.21
C PHE A 105 14.25 -9.94 -6.37
N PHE A 106 14.80 -9.04 -7.17
CA PHE A 106 15.67 -9.43 -8.27
C PHE A 106 16.92 -10.15 -7.76
N LEU A 107 17.57 -9.62 -6.71
CA LEU A 107 18.70 -10.26 -6.03
C LEU A 107 18.33 -11.66 -5.50
N ALA A 108 17.14 -11.82 -4.93
CA ALA A 108 16.65 -13.13 -4.46
C ALA A 108 16.56 -14.15 -5.60
N ILE A 109 16.12 -13.71 -6.78
CA ILE A 109 15.98 -14.56 -7.97
C ILE A 109 17.35 -14.90 -8.57
N ILE A 110 18.21 -13.90 -8.80
CA ILE A 110 19.48 -14.11 -9.51
C ILE A 110 20.54 -14.79 -8.66
N LYS A 111 20.49 -14.65 -7.32
CA LYS A 111 21.53 -15.19 -6.45
C LYS A 111 21.57 -16.69 -6.62
N LYS A 112 22.69 -17.24 -7.10
CA LYS A 112 22.86 -18.68 -7.27
C LYS A 112 23.10 -19.35 -5.92
N ASN A 113 22.57 -20.56 -5.75
CA ASN A 113 22.75 -21.33 -4.53
C ASN A 113 24.18 -21.88 -4.55
N ASN A 114 25.11 -21.19 -3.90
CA ASN A 114 26.43 -21.74 -3.59
C ASN A 114 26.35 -22.41 -2.22
#